data_AF-A0A1X1IRY1-F1
#
_entry.id   AF-A0A1X1IRY1-F1
#
_cell.length_a   1.000
_cell.length_b   1.000
_cell.length_c   1.000
_cell.angle_alpha   90.00
_cell.angle_beta   90.00
_cell.angle_gamma   90.00
#
_symmetry.space_group_name_H-M   'P 1'
#
loop_
_entity.id
_entity.type
_entity.pdbx_description
1 polymer ?
#
loop_
_entity_poly.entity_id
_entity_poly.type
_entity_poly.pdbx_seq_one_letter_code
_entity_poly.pdbx_strand_id
1 'polypeptide(L)'
;MFSMLGKSQEERRNREYEVSLVNALKNSYEGIEEIKISNPEYTTPPGDWSCDVNILFSDKVKIEYRVGHSLNDVENYNGFVNGKTNKEINDQWEILNSHKGKTTSLVTIYYSDKEKGVQ
;
A
#
# COMPACT_ATOMS: atom_id res chain seq x y z
N MET A 1 -9.64 -8.39 15.19
CA MET A 1 -8.72 -7.65 16.07
C MET A 1 -7.34 -8.30 15.93
N PHE A 2 -6.32 -7.52 15.56
CA PHE A 2 -4.94 -8.00 15.48
C PHE A 2 -4.33 -8.06 16.89
N SER A 3 -3.62 -9.13 17.20
CA SER A 3 -2.94 -9.28 18.49
C SER A 3 -1.51 -8.77 18.36
N MET A 4 -1.20 -7.65 19.03
CA MET A 4 0.15 -7.09 19.10
C MET A 4 1.00 -7.71 20.23
N LEU A 5 0.47 -8.77 20.88
CA LEU A 5 1.18 -9.54 21.90
C LEU A 5 2.30 -10.35 21.26
N GLY A 6 3.52 -10.18 21.75
CA GLY A 6 4.71 -10.88 21.23
C GLY A 6 5.44 -10.20 20.07
N LYS A 7 4.88 -9.11 19.50
CA LYS A 7 5.53 -8.31 18.45
C LYS A 7 6.60 -7.38 19.02
N SER A 8 7.73 -7.27 18.34
CA SER A 8 8.79 -6.29 18.58
C SER A 8 8.29 -4.86 18.37
N GLN A 9 9.03 -3.86 18.87
CA GLN A 9 8.68 -2.45 18.63
C GLN A 9 8.70 -2.07 17.14
N GLU A 10 9.62 -2.67 16.37
CA GLU A 10 9.70 -2.45 14.94
C GLU A 10 8.50 -3.03 14.20
N GLU A 11 8.06 -4.25 14.54
CA GLU A 11 6.83 -4.83 13.96
C GLU A 11 5.60 -3.98 14.31
N ARG A 12 5.53 -3.43 15.53
CA ARG A 12 4.44 -2.53 15.91
C ARG A 12 4.43 -1.25 15.09
N ARG A 13 5.60 -0.63 14.92
CA ARG A 13 5.76 0.55 14.08
C ARG A 13 5.41 0.26 12.62
N ASN A 14 5.90 -0.84 12.06
CA ASN A 14 5.57 -1.24 10.69
C ASN A 14 4.06 -1.41 10.53
N ARG A 15 3.37 -2.02 11.51
CA ARG A 15 1.92 -2.15 11.46
C ARG A 15 1.20 -0.80 11.46
N GLU A 16 1.66 0.17 12.23
CA GLU A 16 1.09 1.52 12.22
C GLU A 16 1.18 2.16 10.84
N TYR A 17 2.34 2.05 10.18
CA TYR A 17 2.55 2.54 8.82
C TYR A 17 1.71 1.79 7.78
N GLU A 18 1.62 0.47 7.87
CA GLU A 18 0.80 -0.35 6.97
C GLU A 18 -0.69 0.02 7.07
N VAL A 19 -1.21 0.21 8.29
CA VAL A 19 -2.61 0.61 8.51
C VAL A 19 -2.84 2.02 7.98
N SER A 20 -1.92 2.95 8.23
CA SER A 20 -1.99 4.31 7.69
C SER A 20 -1.97 4.31 6.14
N LEU A 21 -1.07 3.52 5.54
CA LEU A 21 -0.95 3.41 4.09
C LEU A 21 -2.22 2.87 3.47
N VAL A 22 -2.84 1.82 4.03
CA VAL A 22 -4.10 1.28 3.52
C VAL A 22 -5.18 2.36 3.50
N ASN A 23 -5.28 3.18 4.55
CA ASN A 23 -6.24 4.28 4.57
C ASN A 23 -5.94 5.32 3.49
N ALA A 24 -4.66 5.69 3.32
CA ALA A 24 -4.26 6.63 2.29
C ALA A 24 -4.54 6.11 0.87
N LEU A 25 -4.24 4.83 0.60
CA LEU A 25 -4.54 4.19 -0.68
C LEU A 25 -6.05 4.12 -0.95
N LYS A 26 -6.87 3.79 0.06
CA LYS A 26 -8.34 3.82 -0.06
C LYS A 26 -8.88 5.22 -0.34
N ASN A 27 -8.22 6.27 0.13
CA ASN A 27 -8.60 7.65 -0.19
C ASN A 27 -8.08 8.12 -1.56
N SER A 28 -7.06 7.45 -2.13
CA SER A 28 -6.45 7.81 -3.41
C SER A 28 -7.01 7.05 -4.60
N TYR A 29 -7.38 5.79 -4.41
CA TYR A 29 -7.90 4.97 -5.50
C TYR A 29 -9.27 4.38 -5.18
N GLU A 30 -10.16 4.42 -6.18
CA GLU A 30 -11.47 3.77 -6.15
C GLU A 30 -11.41 2.31 -6.61
N GLY A 31 -12.39 1.53 -6.18
CA GLY A 31 -12.56 0.15 -6.63
C GLY A 31 -11.50 -0.82 -6.13
N ILE A 32 -10.76 -0.53 -5.06
CA ILE A 32 -9.82 -1.48 -4.47
C ILE A 32 -10.59 -2.66 -3.84
N GLU A 33 -10.22 -3.89 -4.17
CA GLU A 33 -10.73 -5.11 -3.53
C GLU A 33 -9.72 -5.72 -2.54
N GLU A 34 -8.43 -5.67 -2.90
CA GLU A 34 -7.36 -6.30 -2.13
C GLU A 34 -6.08 -5.46 -2.16
N ILE A 35 -5.39 -5.38 -1.02
CA ILE A 35 -4.04 -4.83 -0.89
C ILE A 35 -3.15 -5.88 -0.23
N LYS A 36 -2.03 -6.20 -0.87
CA LYS A 36 -0.95 -6.99 -0.25
C LYS A 36 0.25 -6.08 -0.02
N ILE A 37 0.81 -6.12 1.18
CA ILE A 37 1.99 -5.35 1.58
C ILE A 37 3.14 -6.32 1.82
N SER A 38 4.32 -5.98 1.31
CA SER A 38 5.55 -6.75 1.51
C SER A 38 6.77 -5.85 1.58
N ASN A 39 7.86 -6.40 2.11
CA ASN A 39 9.17 -5.75 2.14
C ASN A 39 9.14 -4.31 2.72
N PRO A 40 8.59 -4.11 3.95
CA PRO A 40 8.69 -2.81 4.60
C PRO A 40 10.17 -2.50 4.86
N GLU A 41 10.58 -1.30 4.45
CA GLU A 41 11.91 -0.78 4.63
C GLU A 41 11.83 0.55 5.39
N TYR A 42 12.64 0.65 6.44
CA TYR A 42 12.81 1.85 7.24
C TYR A 42 14.24 2.34 7.06
N THR A 43 14.43 3.58 6.61
CA THR A 43 15.76 4.19 6.69
C THR A 43 16.06 4.58 8.14
N THR A 44 17.33 4.83 8.50
CA THR A 44 17.72 5.09 9.89
C THR A 44 16.89 6.21 10.52
N PRO A 45 16.19 5.98 11.66
CA PRO A 45 15.33 6.99 12.26
C PRO A 45 16.04 8.32 12.57
N PRO A 46 15.38 9.47 12.36
CA PRO A 46 14.10 9.64 11.67
C PRO A 46 14.28 9.48 10.16
N GLY A 47 13.70 8.42 9.60
CA GLY A 47 13.92 8.03 8.22
C GLY A 47 12.61 7.69 7.52
N ASP A 48 12.64 7.75 6.19
CA ASP A 48 11.55 7.36 5.31
C ASP A 48 11.17 5.90 5.50
N TRP A 49 9.86 5.64 5.43
CA TRP A 49 9.28 4.30 5.37
C TRP A 49 8.76 4.03 3.97
N SER A 50 9.03 2.85 3.45
CA SER A 50 8.50 2.38 2.17
C SER A 50 8.18 0.90 2.21
N CYS A 51 7.36 0.43 1.27
CA CYS A 51 7.08 -0.98 1.09
C CYS A 51 6.70 -1.26 -0.36
N ASP A 52 6.67 -2.54 -0.72
CA ASP A 52 6.06 -2.99 -1.96
C ASP A 52 4.57 -3.26 -1.72
N VAL A 53 3.72 -2.85 -2.66
CA VAL A 53 2.28 -3.13 -2.64
C VAL A 53 1.83 -3.83 -3.90
N ASN A 54 0.87 -4.74 -3.75
CA ASN A 54 0.09 -5.30 -4.84
C ASN A 54 -1.38 -4.96 -4.62
N ILE A 55 -1.99 -4.20 -5.54
CA ILE A 55 -3.39 -3.79 -5.47
C ILE A 55 -4.17 -4.57 -6.53
N LEU A 56 -5.29 -5.16 -6.11
CA LEU A 56 -6.32 -5.71 -7.00
C LEU A 56 -7.52 -4.76 -7.02
N PHE A 57 -7.87 -4.31 -8.21
CA PHE A 57 -9.07 -3.51 -8.45
C PHE A 57 -10.27 -4.38 -8.83
N SER A 58 -11.46 -3.79 -8.70
CA SER A 58 -12.75 -4.44 -8.95
C SER A 58 -12.97 -4.87 -10.41
N ASP A 59 -12.30 -4.22 -11.35
CA ASP A 59 -12.23 -4.60 -12.77
C ASP A 59 -11.22 -5.72 -13.05
N LYS A 60 -10.64 -6.30 -11.98
CA LYS A 60 -9.64 -7.38 -11.99
C LYS A 60 -8.27 -6.97 -12.50
N VAL A 61 -8.01 -5.68 -12.68
CA VAL A 61 -6.66 -5.16 -12.92
C VAL A 61 -5.83 -5.30 -11.65
N LYS A 62 -4.56 -5.67 -11.82
CA LYS A 62 -3.57 -5.77 -10.75
C LYS A 62 -2.40 -4.87 -11.05
N ILE A 63 -1.90 -4.19 -10.03
CA ILE A 63 -0.70 -3.37 -10.12
C ILE A 63 0.21 -3.63 -8.93
N GLU A 64 1.51 -3.67 -9.21
CA GLU A 64 2.55 -3.86 -8.22
C GLU A 64 3.55 -2.72 -8.31
N TYR A 65 3.82 -2.06 -7.18
CA TYR A 65 4.74 -0.93 -7.14
C TYR A 65 5.29 -0.73 -5.73
N ARG A 66 6.44 -0.07 -5.65
CA ARG A 66 7.02 0.37 -4.37
C ARG A 66 6.47 1.74 -4.02
N VAL A 67 6.05 1.95 -2.78
CA VAL A 67 5.45 3.19 -2.29
C VAL A 67 6.17 3.67 -1.03
N GLY A 68 6.46 4.96 -0.97
CA GLY A 68 6.86 5.65 0.27
C GLY A 68 5.64 6.22 0.98
N HIS A 69 5.65 6.26 2.31
CA HIS A 69 4.50 6.76 3.08
C HIS A 69 4.90 7.40 4.40
N SER A 70 4.25 8.51 4.73
CA SER A 70 4.29 9.16 6.03
C SER A 70 2.94 8.99 6.75
N LEU A 71 2.97 8.86 8.07
CA LEU A 71 1.75 8.72 8.89
C LEU A 71 0.78 9.92 8.79
N ASN A 72 1.24 11.05 8.26
CA ASN A 72 0.40 12.23 8.04
C ASN A 72 -0.24 12.28 6.64
N ASP A 73 0.11 11.34 5.75
CA ASP A 73 -0.43 11.32 4.39
C ASP A 73 -1.87 10.79 4.42
N VAL A 74 -2.82 11.63 4.04
CA VAL A 74 -4.24 11.26 3.95
C VAL A 74 -4.56 10.56 2.63
N GLU A 75 -3.76 10.83 1.59
CA GLU A 75 -3.79 10.25 0.25
C GLU A 75 -2.35 9.89 -0.14
N ASN A 76 -2.18 8.84 -0.95
CA ASN A 76 -0.88 8.44 -1.46
C ASN A 76 -0.94 8.07 -2.96
N TYR A 77 -0.44 8.98 -3.80
CA TYR A 77 -0.21 8.74 -5.24
C TYR A 77 1.28 8.54 -5.57
N ASN A 78 2.13 8.48 -4.55
CA ASN A 78 3.57 8.36 -4.72
C ASN A 78 3.95 6.91 -4.99
N GLY A 79 5.04 6.69 -5.71
CA GLY A 79 5.60 5.37 -5.87
C GLY A 79 6.53 5.22 -7.05
N PHE A 80 7.03 4.00 -7.21
CA PHE A 80 7.90 3.56 -8.27
C PHE A 80 7.35 2.25 -8.82
N VAL A 81 6.82 2.30 -10.04
CA VAL A 81 6.42 1.11 -10.80
C VAL A 81 7.63 0.50 -11.48
N ASN A 82 7.69 -0.83 -11.58
CA ASN A 82 8.77 -1.53 -12.26
C ASN A 82 8.53 -1.56 -13.77
N GLY A 83 9.53 -1.21 -14.57
CA GLY A 83 9.45 -1.37 -16.04
C GLY A 83 10.83 -1.27 -16.68
N LYS A 84 11.02 -1.96 -17.82
CA LYS A 84 12.26 -1.91 -18.60
C LYS A 84 12.27 -0.74 -19.57
N THR A 85 11.08 -0.24 -19.93
CA THR A 85 10.92 0.89 -20.86
C THR A 85 10.02 1.96 -20.25
N ASN A 86 10.17 3.19 -20.73
CA ASN A 86 9.28 4.30 -20.35
C ASN A 86 7.81 3.99 -20.69
N LYS A 87 7.56 3.22 -21.76
CA LYS A 87 6.20 2.82 -22.12
C LYS A 87 5.57 1.93 -21.03
N GLU A 88 6.28 0.89 -20.60
CA GLU A 88 5.80 -0.02 -19.55
C GLU A 88 5.56 0.71 -18.21
N ILE A 89 6.41 1.68 -17.88
CA ILE A 89 6.26 2.54 -16.70
C ILE A 89 5.02 3.42 -16.84
N ASN A 90 4.85 4.08 -18.00
CA ASN A 90 3.72 4.97 -18.25
C ASN A 90 2.38 4.21 -18.27
N ASP A 91 2.31 3.05 -18.91
CA ASP A 91 1.10 2.23 -18.97
C ASP A 91 0.62 1.85 -17.55
N GLN A 92 1.54 1.55 -16.63
CA GLN A 92 1.20 1.27 -15.23
C GLN A 92 0.71 2.51 -14.48
N TRP A 93 1.32 3.67 -14.73
CA TRP A 93 0.81 4.93 -14.17
C TRP A 93 -0.56 5.29 -14.72
N GLU A 94 -0.85 5.00 -15.99
CA GLU A 94 -2.17 5.20 -16.58
C GLU A 94 -3.22 4.34 -15.87
N ILE A 95 -2.90 3.09 -15.51
CA ILE A 95 -3.78 2.24 -14.69
C ILE A 95 -4.05 2.89 -13.32
N LEU A 96 -3.02 3.29 -12.58
CA LEU A 96 -3.23 3.95 -11.28
C LEU A 96 -4.05 5.23 -11.43
N ASN A 97 -3.77 6.03 -12.47
CA ASN A 97 -4.48 7.27 -12.73
C ASN A 97 -5.95 7.04 -13.13
N SER A 98 -6.27 5.96 -13.84
CA SER A 98 -7.66 5.64 -14.19
C SER A 98 -8.51 5.21 -13.00
N HIS A 99 -7.88 4.81 -11.90
CA HIS A 99 -8.55 4.47 -10.63
C HIS A 99 -8.51 5.60 -9.60
N LYS A 100 -8.13 6.84 -9.94
CA LYS A 100 -8.16 7.94 -8.97
C LYS A 100 -9.56 8.15 -8.43
N GLY A 101 -9.71 8.11 -7.11
CA GLY A 101 -10.99 8.20 -6.44
C GLY A 101 -10.92 7.64 -5.03
N LYS A 102 -12.07 7.32 -4.43
CA LYS A 102 -12.13 6.81 -3.07
C LYS A 102 -12.83 5.46 -2.99
N THR A 103 -12.16 4.48 -2.39
CA THR A 103 -12.74 3.20 -2.02
C THR A 103 -13.44 3.29 -0.66
N THR A 104 -14.77 3.16 -0.65
CA THR A 104 -15.59 3.09 0.57
C THR A 104 -15.99 1.67 0.96
N SER A 105 -15.82 0.70 0.06
CA SER A 105 -16.05 -0.72 0.32
C SER A 105 -15.00 -1.31 1.26
N LEU A 106 -15.32 -2.48 1.81
CA LEU A 106 -14.36 -3.28 2.56
C LEU A 106 -13.28 -3.83 1.62
N VAL A 107 -12.02 -3.73 2.05
CA VAL A 107 -10.83 -4.17 1.35
C VAL A 107 -10.18 -5.31 2.12
N THR A 108 -9.82 -6.39 1.43
CA THR A 108 -9.02 -7.46 2.04
C THR A 108 -7.55 -7.05 2.08
N ILE A 109 -6.90 -7.22 3.23
CA ILE A 109 -5.51 -6.79 3.42
C ILE A 109 -4.65 -8.00 3.78
N TYR A 110 -3.48 -8.10 3.17
CA TYR A 110 -2.41 -8.99 3.60
C TYR A 110 -1.22 -8.13 4.03
N TYR A 111 -0.89 -8.15 5.32
CA TYR A 111 0.21 -7.37 5.88
C TYR A 111 1.55 -8.08 5.66
N SER A 112 2.66 -7.36 5.83
CA SER A 112 4.00 -7.90 5.56
C SER A 112 4.38 -9.09 6.44
N ASP A 113 3.79 -9.21 7.62
CA ASP A 113 3.96 -10.35 8.53
C ASP A 113 3.01 -11.52 8.26
N LYS A 114 2.33 -11.51 7.10
CA LYS A 114 1.39 -12.52 6.60
C LYS A 114 0.04 -12.56 7.32
N GLU A 115 -0.21 -11.65 8.26
CA GLU A 115 -1.54 -11.52 8.85
C GLU A 115 -2.56 -11.00 7.82
N LYS A 116 -3.81 -11.45 7.97
CA LYS A 116 -4.91 -11.06 7.10
C LYS A 116 -5.85 -10.09 7.83
N GLY A 117 -6.25 -9.04 7.12
CA GLY A 117 -7.18 -8.01 7.59
C GLY A 117 -8.33 -7.72 6.66
N VAL A 118 -9.26 -6.92 7.19
CA VAL A 118 -10.33 -6.27 6.43
C VAL A 118 -10.49 -4.84 6.99
N GLN A 119 -10.53 -3.84 6.12
CA GLN A 119 -10.85 -2.44 6.46
C GLN A 119 -11.84 -1.82 5.47
#